data_AF-A0A7X0HPK9-F1
#
_entry.id   AF-A0A7X0HPK9-F1
#
_cell.length_a   1.000
_cell.length_b   1.000
_cell.length_c   1.000
_cell.angle_alpha   90.00
_cell.angle_beta   90.00
_cell.angle_gamma   90.00
#
_symmetry.space_group_name_H-M   'P 1'
#
loop_
_entity.id
_entity.type
_entity.pdbx_description
1 polymer ?
#
loop_
_entity_poly.entity_id
_entity_poly.type
_entity_poly.pdbx_seq_one_letter_code
_entity_poly.pdbx_strand_id
1 'polypeptide(L)'
;MTRTLVSTVTAVGITAGSLAGASAALAAPTSATAPAVTSEAVAPLAVVNLGLSTTQAKYAQCWLRENWGYTGAIDGQLGTNSWKAFQRNLKAHWSYTGAIDGIVGSGTVKALQRLLKASWGYTGAIDGIAGSGTQAAFKRFANACSGWC
;
A
#
# COMPACT_ATOMS: atom_id res chain seq x y z
N MET A 1 -26.85 5.07 -14.03
CA MET A 1 -28.11 5.36 -13.33
C MET A 1 -27.80 6.17 -12.09
N THR A 2 -28.29 7.40 -12.07
CA THR A 2 -28.13 8.47 -11.08
C THR A 2 -28.71 8.08 -9.72
N ARG A 3 -28.01 8.38 -8.62
CA ARG A 3 -28.63 8.43 -7.28
C ARG A 3 -28.21 9.71 -6.55
N THR A 4 -29.26 10.43 -6.15
CA THR A 4 -29.34 11.80 -5.66
C THR A 4 -29.07 11.88 -4.15
N LEU A 5 -28.59 13.06 -3.72
CA LEU A 5 -28.38 13.59 -2.37
C LEU A 5 -29.41 13.20 -1.30
N VAL A 6 -28.98 13.13 -0.02
CA VAL A 6 -29.64 13.79 1.13
C VAL A 6 -28.62 14.04 2.25
N SER A 7 -28.52 15.30 2.73
CA SER A 7 -27.88 15.70 3.99
C SER A 7 -28.94 15.83 5.08
N THR A 8 -28.68 15.36 6.31
CA THR A 8 -29.42 15.77 7.51
C THR A 8 -28.46 15.81 8.71
N VAL A 9 -28.33 16.98 9.34
CA VAL A 9 -27.57 17.19 10.57
C VAL A 9 -28.59 17.33 11.70
N THR A 10 -28.45 16.51 12.73
CA THR A 10 -29.28 16.59 13.94
C THR A 10 -28.36 16.91 15.11
N ALA A 11 -28.38 18.18 15.55
CA ALA A 11 -27.71 18.62 16.76
C ALA A 11 -28.69 18.53 17.94
N VAL A 12 -28.30 17.84 19.01
CA VAL A 12 -29.02 17.80 20.29
C VAL A 12 -28.12 18.41 21.36
N GLY A 13 -28.54 19.56 21.89
CA GLY A 13 -27.97 20.17 23.09
C GLY A 13 -28.57 19.54 24.35
N ILE A 14 -27.81 19.57 25.44
CA ILE A 14 -28.30 19.24 26.79
C ILE A 14 -27.91 20.39 27.73
N THR A 15 -28.93 20.86 28.46
CA THR A 15 -28.90 21.93 29.47
C THR A 15 -29.06 21.39 30.89
N ALA A 16 -28.70 22.24 31.88
CA ALA A 16 -28.82 22.13 33.37
C ALA A 16 -27.60 21.50 34.07
N GLY A 17 -26.90 22.09 35.07
CA GLY A 17 -27.02 23.29 35.91
C GLY A 17 -26.46 22.93 37.31
N SER A 18 -25.51 23.66 37.92
CA SER A 18 -25.72 24.48 39.15
C SER A 18 -24.43 25.22 39.61
N LEU A 19 -24.51 26.56 39.63
CA LEU A 19 -24.13 27.58 40.65
C LEU A 19 -22.82 27.49 41.48
N ALA A 20 -21.91 28.48 41.29
CA ALA A 20 -21.53 29.53 42.27
C ALA A 20 -20.03 29.93 42.18
N GLY A 21 -19.75 31.17 41.77
CA GLY A 21 -18.41 31.79 41.81
C GLY A 21 -18.36 33.07 40.98
N ALA A 22 -18.65 34.21 41.60
CA ALA A 22 -18.64 35.52 40.95
C ALA A 22 -17.25 36.17 41.03
N SER A 23 -16.69 36.58 39.88
CA SER A 23 -15.88 37.79 39.74
C SER A 23 -15.83 38.18 38.26
N ALA A 24 -16.15 39.44 37.99
CA ALA A 24 -16.40 40.00 36.67
C ALA A 24 -15.14 40.18 35.81
N ALA A 25 -15.23 39.80 34.53
CA ALA A 25 -14.57 40.47 33.41
C ALA A 25 -15.25 40.06 32.09
N LEU A 26 -15.76 41.06 31.34
CA LEU A 26 -16.34 40.89 30.00
C LEU A 26 -15.23 40.65 28.95
N ALA A 27 -15.33 39.58 28.17
CA ALA A 27 -15.07 39.54 26.72
C ALA A 27 -15.45 38.15 26.12
N ALA A 28 -16.00 38.16 24.91
CA ALA A 28 -16.77 37.10 24.25
C ALA A 28 -16.02 35.77 23.95
N PRO A 29 -16.75 34.62 23.85
CA PRO A 29 -16.21 33.41 23.25
C PRO A 29 -16.38 33.48 21.73
N THR A 30 -15.33 33.83 21.01
CA THR A 30 -15.26 33.46 19.59
C THR A 30 -14.99 31.95 19.56
N SER A 31 -16.03 31.18 19.26
CA SER A 31 -15.91 29.80 18.79
C SER A 31 -15.04 29.78 17.54
N ALA A 32 -13.72 29.69 17.74
CA ALA A 32 -12.79 29.38 16.68
C ALA A 32 -12.77 27.87 16.52
N THR A 33 -13.56 27.41 15.56
CA THR A 33 -13.33 26.21 14.76
C THR A 33 -11.82 26.00 14.56
N ALA A 34 -11.21 25.10 15.33
CA ALA A 34 -9.97 24.47 14.92
C ALA A 34 -10.36 23.18 14.19
N PRO A 35 -9.90 22.99 12.94
CA PRO A 35 -10.32 21.87 12.12
C PRO A 35 -9.96 20.57 12.84
N ALA A 36 -10.88 19.61 12.81
CA ALA A 36 -10.47 18.22 12.79
C ALA A 36 -9.59 18.08 11.55
N VAL A 37 -8.28 18.29 11.73
CA VAL A 37 -7.30 17.75 10.82
C VAL A 37 -7.50 16.26 10.97
N THR A 38 -8.35 15.70 10.11
CA THR A 38 -8.06 14.39 9.56
C THR A 38 -6.70 14.57 8.93
N SER A 39 -5.67 14.37 9.76
CA SER A 39 -4.38 13.96 9.30
C SER A 39 -4.72 12.61 8.69
N GLU A 40 -5.11 12.62 7.42
CA GLU A 40 -5.03 11.44 6.60
C GLU A 40 -3.55 11.15 6.66
N ALA A 41 -3.20 10.34 7.67
CA ALA A 41 -1.85 10.00 7.98
C ALA A 41 -1.30 9.55 6.65
N VAL A 42 -0.30 10.27 6.14
CA VAL A 42 0.50 9.80 5.03
C VAL A 42 1.14 8.55 5.60
N ALA A 43 0.42 7.43 5.50
CA ALA A 43 0.86 6.15 5.97
C ALA A 43 2.19 5.96 5.23
N PRO A 44 3.29 5.71 5.94
CA PRO A 44 4.56 5.50 5.28
C PRO A 44 4.31 4.46 4.20
N LEU A 45 4.63 4.78 2.93
CA LEU A 45 4.42 3.87 1.82
C LEU A 45 5.07 2.55 2.22
N ALA A 46 4.25 1.50 2.37
CA ALA A 46 4.73 0.24 2.89
C ALA A 46 5.75 -0.34 1.90
N VAL A 47 7.02 -0.32 2.28
CA VAL A 47 8.10 -0.98 1.53
C VAL A 47 8.04 -2.47 1.84
N VAL A 48 7.82 -3.28 0.82
CA VAL A 48 7.69 -4.73 0.96
C VAL A 48 8.67 -5.41 0.01
N ASN A 49 9.90 -5.63 0.46
CA ASN A 49 10.95 -6.25 -0.36
C ASN A 49 10.88 -7.80 -0.44
N LEU A 50 10.03 -8.44 0.38
CA LEU A 50 9.92 -9.91 0.47
C LEU A 50 11.29 -10.62 0.54
N GLY A 51 12.19 -10.07 1.36
CA GLY A 51 13.51 -10.64 1.61
C GLY A 51 14.60 -10.27 0.59
N LEU A 52 14.32 -9.48 -0.45
CA LEU A 52 15.35 -8.94 -1.34
C LEU A 52 16.27 -7.95 -0.61
N SER A 53 17.56 -7.98 -0.95
CA SER A 53 18.47 -6.88 -0.63
C SER A 53 18.15 -5.63 -1.47
N THR A 54 18.66 -4.47 -1.07
CA THR A 54 18.52 -3.22 -1.83
C THR A 54 18.97 -3.39 -3.29
N THR A 55 20.12 -4.02 -3.52
CA THR A 55 20.65 -4.26 -4.87
C THR A 55 19.72 -5.13 -5.70
N GLN A 56 19.21 -6.22 -5.13
CA GLN A 56 18.28 -7.12 -5.81
C GLN A 56 16.95 -6.42 -6.14
N ALA A 57 16.44 -5.62 -5.21
CA ALA A 57 15.23 -4.84 -5.44
C ALA A 57 15.44 -3.80 -6.55
N LYS A 58 16.63 -3.19 -6.68
CA LYS A 58 16.95 -2.29 -7.80
C LYS A 58 16.91 -3.00 -9.15
N TYR A 59 17.46 -4.22 -9.24
CA TYR A 59 17.38 -5.03 -10.45
C TYR A 59 15.94 -5.30 -10.86
N ALA A 60 15.09 -5.70 -9.90
CA ALA A 60 13.67 -5.87 -10.15
C ALA A 60 13.00 -4.56 -10.60
N GLN A 61 13.33 -3.42 -9.99
CA GLN A 61 12.79 -2.11 -10.39
C GLN A 61 13.20 -1.70 -11.81
N CYS A 62 14.45 -1.95 -12.24
CA CYS A 62 14.87 -1.68 -13.62
C CYS A 62 14.07 -2.54 -14.62
N TRP A 63 13.93 -3.84 -14.35
CA TRP A 63 13.11 -4.71 -15.18
C TRP A 63 11.64 -4.27 -15.23
N LEU A 64 11.06 -3.85 -14.10
CA LEU A 64 9.69 -3.34 -14.04
C LEU A 64 9.52 -2.03 -14.80
N ARG A 65 10.53 -1.16 -14.83
CA ARG A 65 10.48 0.11 -15.58
C ARG A 65 10.35 -0.18 -17.07
N GLU A 66 11.16 -1.11 -17.54
CA GLU A 66 11.31 -1.38 -18.98
C GLU A 66 10.18 -2.24 -19.53
N ASN A 67 9.53 -3.05 -18.69
CA ASN A 67 8.54 -4.04 -19.14
C ASN A 67 7.12 -3.80 -18.59
N TRP A 68 6.96 -3.08 -17.48
CA TRP A 68 5.70 -3.04 -16.72
C TRP A 68 5.26 -1.63 -16.28
N GLY A 69 5.88 -0.60 -16.87
CA GLY A 69 5.51 0.79 -16.65
C GLY A 69 5.71 1.25 -15.21
N TYR A 70 6.80 0.80 -14.57
CA TYR A 70 7.23 1.36 -13.29
C TYR A 70 7.81 2.76 -13.51
N THR A 71 7.28 3.75 -12.80
CA THR A 71 7.68 5.16 -12.93
C THR A 71 8.32 5.73 -11.66
N GLY A 72 8.55 4.87 -10.65
CA GLY A 72 9.20 5.27 -9.40
C GLY A 72 10.74 5.28 -9.51
N ALA A 73 11.39 5.69 -8.42
CA ALA A 73 12.84 5.70 -8.32
C ALA A 73 13.42 4.26 -8.29
N ILE A 74 14.67 4.12 -8.76
CA ILE A 74 15.46 2.88 -8.60
C ILE A 74 16.25 2.96 -7.29
N ASP A 75 15.55 2.82 -6.18
CA ASP A 75 16.06 3.02 -4.83
C ASP A 75 16.26 1.69 -4.06
N GLY A 76 15.81 0.56 -4.61
CA GLY A 76 15.85 -0.75 -3.96
C GLY A 76 14.79 -0.93 -2.88
N GLN A 77 13.78 -0.06 -2.85
CA GLN A 77 12.62 -0.14 -1.98
C GLN A 77 11.39 -0.47 -2.83
N LEU A 78 10.91 -1.71 -2.75
CA LEU A 78 9.70 -2.14 -3.43
C LEU A 78 8.47 -1.57 -2.73
N GLY A 79 8.16 -0.31 -3.05
CA GLY A 79 6.97 0.40 -2.58
C GLY A 79 5.77 0.19 -3.50
N THR A 80 4.71 0.96 -3.24
CA THR A 80 3.41 0.87 -3.94
C THR A 80 3.54 0.86 -5.47
N ASN A 81 4.36 1.74 -6.04
CA ASN A 81 4.51 1.82 -7.50
C ASN A 81 5.23 0.58 -8.08
N SER A 82 6.20 0.01 -7.36
CA SER A 82 6.87 -1.22 -7.77
C SER A 82 5.87 -2.38 -7.76
N TRP A 83 5.04 -2.48 -6.72
CA TRP A 83 4.02 -3.52 -6.61
C TRP A 83 2.88 -3.35 -7.60
N LYS A 84 2.48 -2.14 -7.96
CA LYS A 84 1.55 -1.91 -9.08
C LYS A 84 2.10 -2.46 -10.38
N ALA A 85 3.38 -2.22 -10.68
CA ALA A 85 4.03 -2.76 -11.87
C ALA A 85 4.11 -4.30 -11.82
N PHE A 86 4.49 -4.89 -10.68
CA PHE A 86 4.41 -6.34 -10.48
C PHE A 86 3.00 -6.88 -10.69
N GLN A 87 1.98 -6.26 -10.09
CA GLN A 87 0.60 -6.71 -10.22
C GLN A 87 0.12 -6.68 -11.67
N ARG A 88 0.60 -5.75 -12.52
CA ARG A 88 0.32 -5.79 -13.98
C ARG A 88 0.92 -7.03 -14.63
N ASN A 89 2.19 -7.35 -14.34
CA ASN A 89 2.82 -8.59 -14.81
C ASN A 89 2.05 -9.84 -14.33
N LEU A 90 1.74 -9.88 -13.04
CA LEU A 90 1.04 -10.99 -12.41
C LEU A 90 -0.37 -11.17 -12.96
N LYS A 91 -1.05 -10.07 -13.33
CA LYS A 91 -2.37 -10.09 -13.95
C LYS A 91 -2.31 -10.59 -15.38
N ALA A 92 -1.29 -10.16 -16.13
CA ALA A 92 -1.10 -10.56 -17.52
C ALA A 92 -0.74 -12.05 -17.68
N HIS A 93 0.02 -12.62 -16.74
CA HIS A 93 0.63 -13.95 -16.95
C HIS A 93 0.41 -14.98 -15.84
N TRP A 94 -0.01 -14.58 -14.63
CA TRP A 94 0.05 -15.44 -13.43
C TRP A 94 -1.27 -15.52 -12.66
N SER A 95 -2.38 -15.29 -13.37
CA SER A 95 -3.76 -15.38 -12.88
C SER A 95 -4.03 -14.51 -11.65
N TYR A 96 -3.39 -13.35 -11.54
CA TYR A 96 -3.76 -12.37 -10.52
C TYR A 96 -5.08 -11.68 -10.90
N THR A 97 -6.11 -11.85 -10.07
CA THR A 97 -7.45 -11.30 -10.31
C THR A 97 -7.75 -10.03 -9.51
N GLY A 98 -6.85 -9.63 -8.61
CA GLY A 98 -7.00 -8.45 -7.76
C GLY A 98 -6.87 -7.12 -8.50
N ALA A 99 -6.99 -6.04 -7.71
CA ALA A 99 -6.79 -4.67 -8.16
C ALA A 99 -5.31 -4.34 -8.35
N ILE A 100 -5.00 -3.36 -9.20
CA ILE A 100 -3.63 -2.83 -9.35
C ILE A 100 -3.44 -1.69 -8.33
N ASP A 101 -3.41 -2.04 -7.05
CA ASP A 101 -3.38 -1.11 -5.92
C ASP A 101 -1.98 -0.95 -5.30
N GLY A 102 -1.04 -1.85 -5.62
CA GLY A 102 0.31 -1.91 -5.05
C GLY A 102 0.37 -2.52 -3.65
N ILE A 103 -0.73 -3.08 -3.15
CA ILE A 103 -0.79 -3.75 -1.85
C ILE A 103 -0.37 -5.22 -2.03
N VAL A 104 0.56 -5.66 -1.20
CA VAL A 104 1.05 -7.05 -1.23
C VAL A 104 0.14 -7.94 -0.37
N GLY A 105 -1.04 -8.23 -0.90
CA GLY A 105 -1.97 -9.18 -0.29
C GLY A 105 -1.67 -10.64 -0.65
N SER A 106 -2.41 -11.57 -0.03
CA SER A 106 -2.30 -13.01 -0.31
C SER A 106 -2.49 -13.34 -1.80
N GLY A 107 -3.40 -12.65 -2.50
CA GLY A 107 -3.60 -12.81 -3.93
C GLY A 107 -2.36 -12.46 -4.76
N THR A 108 -1.65 -11.38 -4.41
CA THR A 108 -0.42 -10.95 -5.06
C THR A 108 0.69 -11.97 -4.81
N VAL A 109 0.83 -12.44 -3.56
CA VAL A 109 1.83 -13.46 -3.22
C VAL A 109 1.55 -14.79 -3.92
N LYS A 110 0.29 -15.23 -4.02
CA LYS A 110 -0.06 -16.46 -4.75
C LYS A 110 0.31 -16.38 -6.22
N ALA A 111 0.03 -15.25 -6.86
CA ALA A 111 0.41 -15.04 -8.26
C ALA A 111 1.95 -14.98 -8.42
N LEU A 112 2.65 -14.30 -7.51
CA LEU A 112 4.10 -14.31 -7.47
C LEU A 112 4.67 -15.73 -7.29
N GLN A 113 4.11 -16.53 -6.39
CA GLN A 113 4.51 -17.91 -6.19
C GLN A 113 4.34 -18.76 -7.46
N ARG A 114 3.31 -18.51 -8.29
CA ARG A 114 3.15 -19.19 -9.60
C ARG A 114 4.26 -18.80 -10.57
N LEU A 115 4.56 -17.50 -10.68
CA LEU A 115 5.70 -17.00 -11.46
C LEU A 115 6.99 -17.69 -11.02
N LEU A 116 7.24 -17.72 -9.71
CA LEU A 116 8.45 -18.31 -9.12
C LEU A 116 8.53 -19.82 -9.31
N LYS A 117 7.39 -20.52 -9.28
CA LYS A 117 7.30 -21.96 -9.50
C LYS A 117 7.60 -22.32 -10.95
N ALA A 118 7.22 -21.48 -11.90
CA ALA A 118 7.40 -21.74 -13.32
C ALA A 118 8.87 -21.70 -13.77
N SER A 119 9.71 -20.83 -13.18
CA SER A 119 11.08 -20.64 -13.70
C SER A 119 12.16 -20.37 -12.65
N TRP A 120 11.82 -20.24 -11.37
CA TRP A 120 12.76 -19.75 -10.35
C TRP A 120 12.96 -20.72 -9.18
N GLY A 121 12.58 -21.98 -9.39
CA GLY A 121 12.86 -23.09 -8.46
C GLY A 121 12.00 -23.07 -7.19
N TYR A 122 10.86 -22.38 -7.18
CA TYR A 122 9.95 -22.42 -6.03
C TYR A 122 9.18 -23.75 -5.97
N THR A 123 9.52 -24.61 -5.01
CA THR A 123 8.90 -25.93 -4.86
C THR A 123 7.71 -25.97 -3.90
N GLY A 124 7.52 -24.92 -3.09
CA GLY A 124 6.46 -24.82 -2.09
C GLY A 124 5.03 -24.69 -2.64
N ALA A 125 4.07 -24.60 -1.72
CA ALA A 125 2.65 -24.44 -2.02
C ALA A 125 2.30 -23.02 -2.51
N ILE A 126 1.18 -22.89 -3.23
CA ILE A 126 0.61 -21.58 -3.61
C ILE A 126 -0.37 -21.14 -2.51
N ASP A 127 0.17 -20.73 -1.37
CA ASP A 127 -0.56 -20.41 -0.14
C ASP A 127 -0.73 -18.91 0.10
N GLY A 128 -0.01 -18.06 -0.62
CA GLY A 128 -0.04 -16.61 -0.43
C GLY A 128 0.79 -16.11 0.74
N ILE A 129 1.64 -16.96 1.30
CA ILE A 129 2.57 -16.63 2.37
C ILE A 129 3.97 -16.55 1.79
N ALA A 130 4.61 -15.39 1.88
CA ALA A 130 5.96 -15.18 1.37
C ALA A 130 7.04 -15.70 2.34
N GLY A 131 7.00 -17.00 2.63
CA GLY A 131 7.96 -17.69 3.48
C GLY A 131 9.34 -17.83 2.83
N SER A 132 10.29 -18.46 3.53
CA SER A 132 11.69 -18.59 3.12
C SER A 132 11.88 -19.13 1.69
N GLY A 133 11.08 -20.13 1.30
CA GLY A 133 11.10 -20.68 -0.07
C GLY A 133 10.71 -19.67 -1.13
N THR A 134 9.64 -18.89 -0.90
CA THR A 134 9.22 -17.81 -1.82
C THR A 134 10.28 -16.73 -1.90
N GLN A 135 10.83 -16.30 -0.76
CA GLN A 135 11.88 -15.28 -0.73
C GLN A 135 13.15 -15.74 -1.46
N ALA A 136 13.57 -16.99 -1.27
CA ALA A 136 14.74 -17.55 -1.95
C ALA A 136 14.57 -17.61 -3.46
N ALA A 137 13.40 -18.03 -3.94
CA ALA A 137 13.09 -18.01 -5.37
C ALA A 137 12.99 -16.57 -5.91
N PHE A 138 12.41 -15.64 -5.15
CA PHE A 138 12.31 -14.24 -5.54
C PHE A 138 13.68 -13.57 -5.66
N LYS A 139 14.65 -13.93 -4.81
CA LYS A 139 16.06 -13.52 -4.95
C LYS A 139 16.67 -13.99 -6.26
N ARG A 140 16.39 -15.23 -6.70
CA ARG A 140 16.89 -15.75 -7.99
C ARG A 140 16.30 -14.99 -9.16
N PHE A 141 14.98 -14.75 -9.12
CA PHE A 141 14.30 -13.89 -10.10
C PHE A 141 14.97 -12.51 -10.17
N ALA A 142 15.14 -11.83 -9.03
CA ALA A 142 15.73 -10.51 -8.97
C ALA A 142 17.18 -10.47 -9.47
N ASN A 143 17.98 -11.50 -9.17
CA ASN A 143 19.34 -11.62 -9.70
C ASN A 143 19.35 -11.75 -11.23
N ALA A 144 18.40 -12.48 -11.82
CA ALA A 144 18.30 -12.58 -13.28
C ALA A 144 17.84 -11.27 -13.94
N CYS A 145 17.21 -10.38 -13.17
CA CYS A 145 16.91 -9.02 -13.62
C CYS A 145 18.16 -8.10 -13.62
N SER A 146 19.35 -8.57 -13.24
CA SER A 146 20.52 -7.70 -13.06
C SER A 146 20.95 -6.97 -14.33
N GLY A 147 20.72 -7.54 -15.52
CA GLY A 147 21.10 -6.94 -16.81
C GLY A 147 20.11 -5.89 -17.35
N TRP A 148 19.05 -5.57 -16.60
CA TRP A 148 18.16 -4.42 -16.89
C TRP A 148 18.66 -3.14 -16.22
N CYS A 149 19.59 -3.28 -15.28
CA CYS A 149 20.51 -2.23 -14.88
C CYS A 149 21.92 -2.62 -15.39
#